data_AF-A0A2A6BPC1-F1
#
_entry.id   AF-A0A2A6BPC1-F1
#
_cell.length_a   1.000
_cell.length_b   1.000
_cell.length_c   1.000
_cell.angle_alpha   90.00
_cell.angle_beta   90.00
_cell.angle_gamma   90.00
#
_symmetry.space_group_name_H-M   'P 1'
#
loop_
_entity.id
_entity.type
_entity.pdbx_description
1 polymer ?
#
loop_
_entity_poly.entity_id
_entity_poly.type
_entity_poly.pdbx_seq_one_letter_code
_entity_poly.pdbx_strand_id
1 'polypeptide(L)'
;MTVRYNHFLGICILHYCTLSRAVLDQIQRLISLFFPGTMNDSQCAVFLELSNSVEYHILSAIKAFLCLAGALRLSLQWKRYGVRFLVHENTKIIFRFFLALNIIVGIIFGWIHLFEMIRLRFDCFLLDFRYILLTRGAGVSLICASQNVLLLISFERLYSALYPANFEKCSRRFLSISLALIATLGTTIYGISALSDQFRLFEVKNGRALLSINIPENQIGFKRIVKMSGGSNFISLLLLCVDFYINFLRKRKINPSLGVAYQMIENRRIVLDLIPIELVQTMLNLFTGMALLIHRKVVTNPTPVGQQLIHESVTLGVCFPLILTFFIKRSAERSLNRPRPIDPVIDHFETLRKSWDR
;
A
#
# COMPACT_ATOMS: atom_id res chain seq x y z
N MET A 1 -30.33 5.63 -10.19
CA MET A 1 -29.06 5.34 -9.47
C MET A 1 -28.06 6.50 -9.48
N THR A 2 -28.07 7.38 -10.50
CA THR A 2 -27.24 8.59 -10.58
C THR A 2 -27.48 9.62 -9.46
N VAL A 3 -28.72 9.75 -8.96
CA VAL A 3 -29.07 10.74 -7.92
C VAL A 3 -28.54 10.35 -6.51
N ARG A 4 -28.46 9.05 -6.18
CA ARG A 4 -27.89 8.61 -4.88
C ARG A 4 -26.36 8.67 -4.84
N TYR A 5 -25.69 8.64 -5.99
CA TYR A 5 -24.22 8.70 -6.06
C TYR A 5 -23.67 10.12 -5.88
N ASN A 6 -24.38 11.14 -6.38
CA ASN A 6 -23.99 12.55 -6.17
C ASN A 6 -24.09 12.98 -4.71
N HIS A 7 -25.02 12.38 -3.95
CA HIS A 7 -25.17 12.68 -2.53
C HIS A 7 -24.01 12.11 -1.69
N PHE A 8 -23.45 10.95 -2.08
CA PHE A 8 -22.28 10.38 -1.43
C PHE A 8 -21.00 11.16 -1.77
N LEU A 9 -20.85 11.58 -3.03
CA LEU A 9 -19.72 12.41 -3.47
C LEU A 9 -19.74 13.82 -2.83
N GLY A 10 -20.93 14.42 -2.68
CA GLY A 10 -21.11 15.72 -2.03
C GLY A 10 -20.71 15.73 -0.55
N ILE A 11 -21.04 14.66 0.19
CA ILE A 11 -20.64 14.51 1.60
C ILE A 11 -19.11 14.36 1.72
N CYS A 12 -18.47 13.61 0.80
CA CYS A 12 -17.01 13.49 0.78
C CYS A 12 -16.31 14.82 0.45
N ILE A 13 -16.85 15.63 -0.47
CA ILE A 13 -16.24 16.90 -0.88
C ILE A 13 -16.36 17.96 0.24
N LEU A 14 -17.51 18.03 0.93
CA LEU A 14 -17.73 18.99 2.02
C LEU A 14 -16.81 18.70 3.23
N HIS A 15 -16.56 17.42 3.53
CA HIS A 15 -15.60 17.02 4.56
C HIS A 15 -14.15 17.33 4.20
N TYR A 16 -13.81 17.42 2.90
CA TYR A 16 -12.45 17.71 2.43
C TYR A 16 -12.10 19.20 2.47
N CYS A 17 -13.08 20.10 2.25
CA CYS A 17 -12.83 21.55 2.31
C CYS A 17 -12.54 22.06 3.72
N THR A 18 -13.16 21.50 4.76
CA THR A 18 -12.83 21.81 6.16
C THR A 18 -11.53 21.14 6.62
N LEU A 19 -11.16 20.01 6.03
CA LEU A 19 -9.90 19.31 6.27
C LEU A 19 -8.68 20.11 5.77
N SER A 20 -8.82 20.91 4.72
CA SER A 20 -7.71 21.65 4.08
C SER A 20 -6.99 22.65 5.00
N ARG A 21 -7.73 23.50 5.75
CA ARG A 21 -7.10 24.45 6.69
C ARG A 21 -6.43 23.75 7.87
N ALA A 22 -7.11 22.77 8.47
CA ALA A 22 -6.55 22.00 9.57
C ALA A 22 -5.29 21.23 9.16
N VAL A 23 -5.24 20.72 7.93
CA VAL A 23 -4.05 20.04 7.38
C VAL A 23 -2.91 21.02 7.14
N LEU A 24 -3.18 22.23 6.63
CA LEU A 24 -2.13 23.22 6.38
C LEU A 24 -1.47 23.71 7.68
N ASP A 25 -2.27 23.99 8.72
CA ASP A 25 -1.75 24.37 10.05
C ASP A 25 -0.91 23.24 10.68
N GLN A 26 -1.31 21.98 10.47
CA GLN A 26 -0.56 20.81 10.89
C GLN A 26 0.79 20.67 10.16
N ILE A 27 0.83 20.94 8.86
CA ILE A 27 2.08 20.92 8.07
C ILE A 27 3.06 21.98 8.57
N GLN A 28 2.57 23.19 8.87
CA GLN A 28 3.43 24.27 9.35
C GLN A 28 3.99 23.98 10.75
N ARG A 29 3.21 23.34 11.63
CA ARG A 29 3.70 22.82 12.92
C ARG A 29 4.72 21.70 12.74
N LEU A 30 4.57 20.83 11.75
CA LEU A 30 5.54 19.77 11.47
C LEU A 30 6.92 20.32 11.09
N ILE A 31 6.97 21.45 10.37
CA ILE A 31 8.22 22.08 9.93
C ILE A 31 8.98 22.73 11.11
N SER A 32 8.29 23.28 12.11
CA SER A 32 8.95 23.92 13.26
C SER A 32 9.53 22.93 14.27
N LEU A 33 9.25 21.62 14.14
CA LEU A 33 9.75 20.57 15.04
C LEU A 33 11.17 20.08 14.71
N PHE A 34 11.85 20.66 13.72
CA PHE A 34 13.19 20.22 13.30
C PHE A 34 14.35 20.69 14.21
N PHE A 35 14.09 21.38 15.31
CA PHE A 35 15.13 21.81 16.25
C PHE A 35 15.39 20.77 17.35
N PRO A 36 16.66 20.41 17.63
CA PRO A 36 17.02 19.33 18.54
C PRO A 36 16.72 19.68 20.01
N GLY A 37 15.99 18.79 20.71
CA GLY A 37 15.93 18.75 22.19
C GLY A 37 17.07 17.91 22.78
N THR A 38 17.27 17.88 24.09
CA THR A 38 18.29 17.02 24.75
C THR A 38 17.72 15.65 25.15
N MET A 39 18.50 14.56 25.02
CA MET A 39 18.06 13.18 25.31
C MET A 39 18.30 12.80 26.77
N ASN A 40 17.49 11.86 27.29
CA ASN A 40 17.61 11.34 28.66
C ASN A 40 18.67 10.22 28.72
N ASP A 41 19.54 10.22 29.75
CA ASP A 41 20.65 9.25 29.95
C ASP A 41 20.22 7.79 29.84
N SER A 42 19.05 7.44 30.37
CA SER A 42 18.50 6.07 30.32
C SER A 42 18.30 5.55 28.89
N GLN A 43 18.06 6.45 27.94
CA GLN A 43 17.85 6.10 26.54
C GLN A 43 19.17 5.93 25.81
N CYS A 44 20.18 6.68 26.24
CA CYS A 44 21.51 6.58 25.69
C CYS A 44 22.10 5.18 25.90
N ALA A 45 21.83 4.56 27.06
CA ALA A 45 22.23 3.19 27.34
C ALA A 45 21.66 2.17 26.33
N VAL A 46 20.36 2.28 25.99
CA VAL A 46 19.72 1.39 25.01
C VAL A 46 20.29 1.59 23.60
N PHE A 47 20.58 2.85 23.24
CA PHE A 47 21.22 3.17 21.97
C PHE A 47 22.62 2.61 21.85
N LEU A 48 23.40 2.70 22.93
CA LEU A 48 24.73 2.11 23.00
C LEU A 48 24.67 0.58 22.82
N GLU A 49 23.69 -0.07 23.45
CA GLU A 49 23.47 -1.51 23.30
C GLU A 49 23.11 -1.89 21.85
N LEU A 50 22.21 -1.13 21.20
CA LEU A 50 21.87 -1.32 19.78
C LEU A 50 23.06 -1.05 18.85
N SER A 51 23.87 -0.04 19.14
CA SER A 51 25.07 0.28 18.35
C SER A 51 26.12 -0.82 18.43
N ASN A 52 26.20 -1.51 19.56
CA ASN A 52 27.08 -2.67 19.72
C ASN A 52 26.52 -3.96 19.11
N SER A 53 25.25 -3.99 18.68
CA SER A 53 24.63 -5.16 18.06
C SER A 53 24.96 -5.25 16.56
N VAL A 54 25.96 -6.07 16.22
CA VAL A 54 26.33 -6.35 14.81
C VAL A 54 25.13 -6.87 14.00
N GLU A 55 24.27 -7.67 14.62
CA GLU A 55 23.05 -8.21 14.00
C GLU A 55 22.10 -7.09 13.55
N TYR A 56 21.91 -6.06 14.38
CA TYR A 56 21.06 -4.92 14.06
C TYR A 56 21.63 -4.10 12.90
N HIS A 57 22.95 -3.86 12.89
CA HIS A 57 23.63 -3.17 11.78
C HIS A 57 23.46 -3.91 10.45
N ILE A 58 23.70 -5.22 10.45
CA ILE A 58 23.55 -6.06 9.24
C ILE A 58 22.10 -6.01 8.76
N LEU A 59 21.13 -6.20 9.66
CA LEU A 59 19.71 -6.19 9.31
C LEU A 59 19.27 -4.84 8.75
N SER A 60 19.65 -3.74 9.38
CA SER A 60 19.32 -2.38 8.93
C SER A 60 19.98 -2.06 7.58
N ALA A 61 21.24 -2.43 7.39
CA ALA A 61 21.96 -2.24 6.13
C ALA A 61 21.32 -3.03 4.96
N ILE A 62 20.97 -4.30 5.19
CA ILE A 62 20.29 -5.14 4.20
C ILE A 62 18.94 -4.50 3.83
N LYS A 63 18.15 -4.07 4.81
CA LYS A 63 16.87 -3.42 4.53
C LYS A 63 17.02 -2.09 3.79
N ALA A 64 17.97 -1.25 4.18
CA ALA A 64 18.27 -0.01 3.46
C ALA A 64 18.53 -0.28 1.98
N PHE A 65 19.42 -1.25 1.70
CA PHE A 65 19.74 -1.68 0.35
C PHE A 65 18.52 -2.22 -0.40
N LEU A 66 17.77 -3.15 0.19
CA LEU A 66 16.60 -3.76 -0.46
C LEU A 66 15.50 -2.74 -0.76
N CYS A 67 15.24 -1.81 0.15
CA CYS A 67 14.24 -0.74 -0.01
C CYS A 67 14.63 0.22 -1.15
N LEU A 68 15.87 0.71 -1.15
CA LEU A 68 16.36 1.64 -2.18
C LEU A 68 16.49 0.97 -3.54
N ALA A 69 17.04 -0.26 -3.59
CA ALA A 69 17.11 -1.05 -4.81
C ALA A 69 15.71 -1.35 -5.36
N GLY A 70 14.74 -1.67 -4.48
CA GLY A 70 13.34 -1.86 -4.85
C GLY A 70 12.73 -0.60 -5.46
N ALA A 71 12.86 0.55 -4.81
CA ALA A 71 12.35 1.83 -5.31
C ALA A 71 12.98 2.23 -6.65
N LEU A 72 14.30 2.07 -6.80
CA LEU A 72 15.02 2.37 -8.03
C LEU A 72 14.55 1.46 -9.18
N ARG A 73 14.53 0.14 -8.94
CA ARG A 73 14.09 -0.84 -9.95
C ARG A 73 12.64 -0.61 -10.35
N LEU A 74 11.75 -0.32 -9.40
CA LEU A 74 10.35 -0.07 -9.66
C LEU A 74 10.15 1.21 -10.48
N SER A 75 10.92 2.27 -10.20
CA SER A 75 10.93 3.51 -10.99
C SER A 75 11.41 3.27 -12.43
N LEU A 76 12.50 2.51 -12.61
CA LEU A 76 13.00 2.14 -13.95
C LEU A 76 11.99 1.29 -14.73
N GLN A 77 11.33 0.35 -14.06
CA GLN A 77 10.29 -0.48 -14.69
C GLN A 77 9.03 0.31 -15.04
N TRP A 78 8.61 1.26 -14.19
CA TRP A 78 7.55 2.18 -14.55
C TRP A 78 7.92 2.92 -15.84
N LYS A 79 9.12 3.51 -15.90
CA LYS A 79 9.55 4.22 -17.12
C LYS A 79 9.55 3.31 -18.36
N ARG A 80 10.00 2.06 -18.23
CA ARG A 80 10.15 1.12 -19.36
C ARG A 80 8.83 0.48 -19.82
N TYR A 81 8.04 -0.06 -18.89
CA TYR A 81 6.84 -0.84 -19.20
C TYR A 81 5.54 -0.10 -18.89
N GLY A 82 5.58 0.83 -17.93
CA GLY A 82 4.41 1.51 -17.39
C GLY A 82 3.38 0.52 -16.86
N VAL A 83 2.11 0.80 -17.16
CA VAL A 83 0.96 -0.04 -16.79
C VAL A 83 0.26 -0.61 -18.03
N ARG A 84 1.01 -0.81 -19.13
CA ARG A 84 0.45 -1.20 -20.44
C ARG A 84 -0.14 -2.62 -20.45
N PHE A 85 0.29 -3.49 -19.53
CA PHE A 85 -0.21 -4.86 -19.41
C PHE A 85 -1.63 -4.94 -18.81
N LEU A 86 -2.09 -3.88 -18.14
CA LEU A 86 -3.47 -3.76 -17.67
C LEU A 86 -4.34 -3.25 -18.81
N VAL A 87 -5.58 -3.75 -18.94
CA VAL A 87 -6.45 -3.35 -20.06
C VAL A 87 -7.34 -2.16 -19.69
N HIS A 88 -8.09 -2.26 -18.60
CA HIS A 88 -9.04 -1.22 -18.20
C HIS A 88 -8.34 0.07 -17.73
N GLU A 89 -8.79 1.21 -18.25
CA GLU A 89 -8.22 2.53 -17.92
C GLU A 89 -8.37 2.89 -16.43
N ASN A 90 -9.47 2.49 -15.79
CA ASN A 90 -9.68 2.73 -14.36
C ASN A 90 -8.64 1.97 -13.52
N THR A 91 -8.48 0.67 -13.78
CA THR A 91 -7.45 -0.15 -13.13
C THR A 91 -6.05 0.43 -13.36
N LYS A 92 -5.72 0.89 -14.59
CA LYS A 92 -4.43 1.54 -14.88
C LYS A 92 -4.19 2.77 -14.00
N ILE A 93 -5.21 3.62 -13.85
CA ILE A 93 -5.12 4.83 -13.01
C ILE A 93 -4.86 4.44 -11.56
N ILE A 94 -5.70 3.57 -10.98
CA ILE A 94 -5.59 3.17 -9.57
C ILE A 94 -4.25 2.44 -9.33
N PHE A 95 -3.81 1.59 -10.26
CA PHE A 95 -2.53 0.90 -10.16
C PHE A 95 -1.32 1.83 -10.26
N ARG A 96 -1.41 2.98 -10.95
CA ARG A 96 -0.33 4.00 -10.90
C ARG A 96 -0.18 4.59 -9.50
N PHE A 97 -1.28 4.84 -8.78
CA PHE A 97 -1.20 5.27 -7.37
C PHE A 97 -0.55 4.20 -6.51
N PHE A 98 -0.93 2.93 -6.72
CA PHE A 98 -0.31 1.80 -6.04
C PHE A 98 1.21 1.72 -6.28
N LEU A 99 1.66 1.89 -7.53
CA LEU A 99 3.10 1.92 -7.85
C LEU A 99 3.81 3.12 -7.20
N ALA A 100 3.22 4.31 -7.27
CA ALA A 100 3.78 5.51 -6.66
C ALA A 100 3.94 5.35 -5.15
N LEU A 101 2.92 4.81 -4.46
CA LEU A 101 2.99 4.54 -3.03
C LEU A 101 4.11 3.57 -2.68
N ASN A 102 4.28 2.49 -3.43
CA ASN A 102 5.35 1.52 -3.16
C ASN A 102 6.75 2.09 -3.43
N ILE A 103 6.91 2.98 -4.42
CA ILE A 103 8.18 3.73 -4.60
C ILE A 103 8.45 4.63 -3.39
N ILE A 104 7.45 5.41 -2.95
CA ILE A 104 7.57 6.31 -1.79
C ILE A 104 7.88 5.51 -0.51
N VAL A 105 7.22 4.36 -0.29
CA VAL A 105 7.51 3.44 0.83
C VAL A 105 8.97 3.00 0.78
N GLY A 106 9.47 2.53 -0.36
CA GLY A 106 10.86 2.10 -0.50
C GLY A 106 11.86 3.23 -0.24
N ILE A 107 11.57 4.45 -0.72
CA ILE A 107 12.41 5.63 -0.46
C ILE A 107 12.41 5.98 1.04
N ILE A 108 11.24 6.11 1.66
CA ILE A 108 11.11 6.49 3.08
C ILE A 108 11.80 5.48 3.99
N PHE A 109 11.51 4.18 3.84
CA PHE A 109 12.16 3.16 4.67
C PHE A 109 13.66 3.02 4.36
N GLY A 110 14.06 3.16 3.10
CA GLY A 110 15.47 3.21 2.72
C GLY A 110 16.22 4.32 3.44
N TRP A 111 15.67 5.54 3.43
CA TRP A 111 16.23 6.67 4.17
C TRP A 111 16.21 6.46 5.68
N ILE A 112 15.11 5.96 6.26
CA ILE A 112 15.04 5.65 7.70
C ILE A 112 16.19 4.71 8.10
N HIS A 113 16.39 3.61 7.37
CA HIS A 113 17.46 2.67 7.69
C HIS A 113 18.87 3.26 7.48
N LEU A 114 19.08 4.11 6.47
CA LEU A 114 20.34 4.84 6.32
C LEU A 114 20.59 5.82 7.48
N PHE A 115 19.58 6.59 7.87
CA PHE A 115 19.68 7.50 9.01
C PHE A 115 19.90 6.75 10.32
N GLU A 116 19.26 5.58 10.50
CA GLU A 116 19.53 4.68 11.62
C GLU A 116 21.00 4.25 11.65
N MET A 117 21.56 3.81 10.52
CA MET A 117 22.97 3.41 10.43
C MET A 117 23.94 4.56 10.75
N ILE A 118 23.65 5.76 10.25
CA ILE A 118 24.40 6.98 10.56
C ILE A 118 24.29 7.25 12.06
N ARG A 119 23.06 7.27 12.60
CA ARG A 119 22.81 7.55 14.02
C ARG A 119 23.57 6.60 14.95
N LEU A 120 23.62 5.31 14.64
CA LEU A 120 24.36 4.34 15.45
C LEU A 120 25.87 4.64 15.53
N ARG A 121 26.43 5.42 14.59
CA ARG A 121 27.86 5.79 14.57
C ARG A 121 28.20 7.06 15.34
N PHE A 122 27.24 7.94 15.60
CA PHE A 122 27.50 9.26 16.16
C PHE A 122 27.26 9.35 17.67
N ASP A 123 27.42 8.24 18.41
CA ASP A 123 27.02 8.14 19.83
C ASP A 123 25.60 8.70 20.04
N CYS A 124 25.20 9.16 21.22
CA CYS A 124 23.85 9.65 21.49
C CYS A 124 23.49 10.98 20.79
N PHE A 125 24.04 11.23 19.60
CA PHE A 125 23.69 12.36 18.76
C PHE A 125 22.20 12.33 18.38
N LEU A 126 21.60 13.50 18.56
CA LEU A 126 20.17 13.70 18.66
C LEU A 126 19.46 13.60 17.31
N LEU A 127 18.78 12.48 17.10
CA LEU A 127 17.62 12.46 16.20
C LEU A 127 16.37 12.66 17.06
N ASP A 128 15.66 13.78 16.86
CA ASP A 128 14.38 14.04 17.55
C ASP A 128 13.44 12.84 17.34
N PHE A 129 12.87 12.30 18.42
CA PHE A 129 11.91 11.19 18.38
C PHE A 129 10.73 11.49 17.44
N ARG A 130 10.38 12.77 17.27
CA ARG A 130 9.35 13.24 16.35
C ARG A 130 9.66 12.88 14.91
N TYR A 131 10.94 12.88 14.53
CA TYR A 131 11.37 12.43 13.21
C TYR A 131 11.09 10.93 13.03
N ILE A 132 11.40 10.11 14.04
CA ILE A 132 11.13 8.66 14.01
C ILE A 132 9.62 8.42 13.93
N LEU A 133 8.85 9.11 14.77
CA LEU A 133 7.39 9.02 14.79
C LEU A 133 6.80 9.42 13.44
N LEU A 134 7.27 10.52 12.86
CA LEU A 134 6.81 11.02 11.56
C LEU A 134 7.19 10.06 10.44
N THR A 135 8.45 9.67 10.33
CA THR A 135 8.94 8.86 9.21
C THR A 135 8.45 7.42 9.28
N ARG A 136 8.59 6.74 10.43
CA ARG A 136 8.07 5.37 10.59
C ARG A 136 6.53 5.38 10.57
N GLY A 137 5.89 6.37 11.21
CA GLY A 137 4.44 6.51 11.20
C GLY A 137 3.87 6.75 9.80
N ALA A 138 4.50 7.65 9.02
CA ALA A 138 4.16 7.85 7.61
C ALA A 138 4.41 6.57 6.79
N GLY A 139 5.53 5.89 7.00
CA GLY A 139 5.85 4.62 6.33
C GLY A 139 4.78 3.54 6.56
N VAL A 140 4.39 3.29 7.81
CA VAL A 140 3.33 2.33 8.17
C VAL A 140 1.98 2.76 7.57
N SER A 141 1.68 4.07 7.62
CA SER A 141 0.43 4.61 7.07
C SER A 141 0.36 4.47 5.55
N LEU A 142 1.49 4.62 4.84
CA LEU A 142 1.60 4.42 3.40
C LEU A 142 1.49 2.94 3.01
N ILE A 143 1.99 2.00 3.83
CA ILE A 143 1.76 0.57 3.63
C ILE A 143 0.26 0.25 3.77
N CYS A 144 -0.42 0.84 4.74
CA CYS A 144 -1.88 0.68 4.88
C CYS A 144 -2.62 1.32 3.69
N ALA A 145 -2.17 2.49 3.23
CA ALA A 145 -2.74 3.16 2.07
C ALA A 145 -2.58 2.32 0.80
N SER A 146 -1.41 1.70 0.58
CA SER A 146 -1.18 0.85 -0.58
C SER A 146 -2.07 -0.40 -0.55
N GLN A 147 -2.31 -0.98 0.63
CA GLN A 147 -3.27 -2.08 0.80
C GLN A 147 -4.71 -1.64 0.48
N ASN A 148 -5.12 -0.44 0.91
CA ASN A 148 -6.46 0.07 0.61
C ASN A 148 -6.63 0.40 -0.88
N VAL A 149 -5.61 0.93 -1.54
CA VAL A 149 -5.62 1.14 -3.00
C VAL A 149 -5.72 -0.19 -3.75
N LEU A 150 -5.03 -1.23 -3.28
CA LEU A 150 -5.16 -2.58 -3.84
C LEU A 150 -6.57 -3.16 -3.64
N LEU A 151 -7.18 -2.93 -2.47
CA LEU A 151 -8.56 -3.30 -2.20
C LEU A 151 -9.55 -2.61 -3.17
N LEU A 152 -9.32 -1.33 -3.50
CA LEU A 152 -10.11 -0.62 -4.50
C LEU A 152 -10.00 -1.29 -5.89
N ILE A 153 -8.82 -1.78 -6.26
CA ILE A 153 -8.62 -2.54 -7.51
C ILE A 153 -9.42 -3.85 -7.46
N SER A 154 -9.44 -4.56 -6.33
CA SER A 154 -10.25 -5.78 -6.18
C SER A 154 -11.75 -5.49 -6.29
N PHE A 155 -12.26 -4.41 -5.68
CA PHE A 155 -13.66 -4.02 -5.86
C PHE A 155 -14.01 -3.63 -7.30
N GLU A 156 -13.12 -2.92 -7.99
CA GLU A 156 -13.32 -2.52 -9.37
C GLU A 156 -13.39 -3.73 -10.32
N ARG A 157 -12.51 -4.72 -10.12
CA ARG A 157 -12.51 -5.99 -10.87
C ARG A 157 -13.72 -6.87 -10.55
N LEU A 158 -14.13 -6.91 -9.29
CA LEU A 158 -15.34 -7.61 -8.89
C LEU A 158 -16.57 -7.00 -9.57
N TYR A 159 -16.63 -5.67 -9.58
CA TYR A 159 -17.71 -4.93 -10.23
C TYR A 159 -17.71 -5.14 -11.75
N SER A 160 -16.56 -5.12 -12.41
CA SER A 160 -16.45 -5.41 -13.85
C SER A 160 -16.84 -6.86 -14.18
N ALA A 161 -16.55 -7.82 -13.29
CA ALA A 161 -16.94 -9.21 -13.45
C ALA A 161 -18.47 -9.42 -13.31
N LEU A 162 -19.09 -8.73 -12.36
CA LEU A 162 -20.52 -8.85 -12.08
C LEU A 162 -21.39 -8.09 -13.08
N TYR A 163 -20.95 -6.91 -13.51
CA TYR A 163 -21.73 -6.00 -14.35
C TYR A 163 -20.94 -5.45 -15.55
N PRO A 164 -20.42 -6.32 -16.45
CA PRO A 164 -19.51 -5.91 -17.52
C PRO A 164 -20.10 -4.85 -18.45
N ALA A 165 -21.38 -4.98 -18.84
CA ALA A 165 -22.04 -4.03 -19.73
C ALA A 165 -22.24 -2.63 -19.10
N ASN A 166 -22.44 -2.56 -17.78
CA ASN A 166 -22.58 -1.29 -17.07
C ASN A 166 -21.22 -0.66 -16.78
N PHE A 167 -20.22 -1.49 -16.49
CA PHE A 167 -18.86 -1.02 -16.22
C PHE A 167 -18.29 -0.22 -17.40
N GLU A 168 -18.47 -0.71 -18.62
CA GLU A 168 -18.03 -0.02 -19.84
C GLU A 168 -18.70 1.36 -20.01
N LYS A 169 -20.01 1.44 -19.76
CA LYS A 169 -20.79 2.69 -19.87
C LYS A 169 -20.48 3.71 -18.77
N CYS A 170 -20.17 3.25 -17.57
CA CYS A 170 -20.00 4.10 -16.39
C CYS A 170 -18.52 4.38 -16.03
N SER A 171 -17.58 3.86 -16.82
CA SER A 171 -16.14 4.06 -16.60
C SER A 171 -15.77 5.54 -16.73
N ARG A 172 -15.57 6.21 -15.59
CA ARG A 172 -15.15 7.62 -15.52
C ARG A 172 -13.78 7.73 -14.87
N ARG A 173 -12.79 8.17 -15.65
CA ARG A 173 -11.39 8.37 -15.19
C ARG A 173 -11.30 9.23 -13.94
N PHE A 174 -12.07 10.32 -13.88
CA PHE A 174 -12.09 11.24 -12.74
C PHE A 174 -12.49 10.55 -11.43
N LEU A 175 -13.51 9.68 -11.47
CA LEU A 175 -13.97 8.94 -10.29
C LEU A 175 -12.86 8.03 -9.74
N SER A 176 -12.14 7.32 -10.61
CA SER A 176 -11.02 6.46 -10.23
C SER A 176 -9.88 7.25 -9.59
N ILE A 177 -9.57 8.45 -10.11
CA ILE A 177 -8.58 9.37 -9.52
C ILE A 177 -9.05 9.82 -8.13
N SER A 178 -10.30 10.28 -8.00
CA SER A 178 -10.85 10.74 -6.72
C SER A 178 -10.85 9.64 -5.68
N LEU A 179 -11.29 8.42 -6.01
CA LEU A 179 -11.29 7.29 -5.09
C LEU A 179 -9.88 6.91 -4.65
N ALA A 180 -8.91 6.84 -5.57
CA ALA A 180 -7.53 6.54 -5.25
C ALA A 180 -6.90 7.63 -4.35
N LEU A 181 -7.18 8.91 -4.61
CA LEU A 181 -6.73 10.03 -3.77
C LEU A 181 -7.36 9.97 -2.37
N ILE A 182 -8.68 9.74 -2.28
CA ILE A 182 -9.39 9.64 -0.99
C ILE A 182 -8.84 8.48 -0.18
N ALA A 183 -8.67 7.30 -0.78
CA ALA A 183 -8.09 6.15 -0.10
C ALA A 183 -6.64 6.43 0.35
N THR A 184 -5.84 7.05 -0.50
CA THR A 184 -4.43 7.35 -0.20
C THR A 184 -4.29 8.38 0.92
N LEU A 185 -4.88 9.57 0.74
CA LEU A 185 -4.79 10.68 1.68
C LEU A 185 -5.54 10.36 2.98
N GLY A 186 -6.76 9.83 2.87
CA GLY A 186 -7.58 9.47 4.02
C GLY A 186 -6.89 8.42 4.91
N THR A 187 -6.33 7.36 4.31
CA THR A 187 -5.60 6.34 5.09
C THR A 187 -4.31 6.89 5.68
N THR A 188 -3.58 7.73 4.94
CA THR A 188 -2.31 8.29 5.43
C THR A 188 -2.53 9.26 6.58
N ILE A 189 -3.48 10.19 6.45
CA ILE A 189 -3.84 11.16 7.49
C ILE A 189 -4.37 10.44 8.72
N TYR A 190 -5.28 9.48 8.53
CA TYR A 190 -5.82 8.68 9.63
C TYR A 190 -4.71 7.89 10.35
N GLY A 191 -3.82 7.25 9.59
CA GLY A 191 -2.71 6.47 10.11
C GLY A 191 -1.76 7.32 10.96
N ILE A 192 -1.32 8.46 10.43
CA ILE A 192 -0.44 9.39 11.16
C ILE A 192 -1.15 9.92 12.40
N SER A 193 -2.41 10.36 12.28
CA SER A 193 -3.20 10.88 13.42
C SER A 193 -3.40 9.83 14.51
N ALA A 194 -3.68 8.58 14.14
CA ALA A 194 -3.84 7.49 15.12
C ALA A 194 -2.51 7.14 15.81
N LEU A 195 -1.40 7.11 15.08
CA LEU A 195 -0.08 6.78 15.63
C LEU A 195 0.52 7.92 16.46
N SER A 196 0.15 9.18 16.18
CA SER A 196 0.63 10.36 16.90
C SER A 196 -0.25 10.79 18.08
N ASP A 197 -1.25 9.98 18.44
CA ASP A 197 -2.31 10.33 19.41
C ASP A 197 -2.94 11.70 19.10
N GLN A 198 -3.49 11.84 17.90
CA GLN A 198 -4.06 13.10 17.38
C GLN A 198 -3.04 14.25 17.41
N PHE A 199 -1.79 13.95 17.05
CA PHE A 199 -0.65 14.86 17.05
C PHE A 199 -0.19 15.35 18.42
N ARG A 200 -0.79 14.90 19.53
CA ARG A 200 -0.36 15.27 20.89
C ARG A 200 1.08 14.87 21.17
N LEU A 201 1.54 13.75 20.61
CA LEU A 201 2.93 13.30 20.78
C LEU A 201 3.96 14.25 20.18
N PHE A 202 3.57 15.08 19.22
CA PHE A 202 4.47 16.11 18.68
C PHE A 202 4.61 17.33 19.62
N GLU A 203 3.65 17.55 20.53
CA GLU A 203 3.65 18.70 21.45
C GLU A 203 4.41 18.43 22.76
N VAL A 204 4.64 17.16 23.10
CA VAL A 204 5.39 16.79 24.32
C VAL A 204 6.83 17.28 24.20
N LYS A 205 7.25 18.15 25.13
CA LYS A 205 8.63 18.67 25.24
C LYS A 205 9.59 17.72 25.92
N ASN A 206 9.10 16.84 26.79
CA ASN A 206 9.88 15.79 27.44
C ASN A 206 9.95 14.58 26.50
N GLY A 207 10.69 14.74 25.40
CA GLY A 207 10.83 13.74 24.37
C GLY A 207 11.47 12.49 24.93
N ARG A 208 10.68 11.44 25.12
CA ARG A 208 11.24 10.10 25.26
C ARG A 208 11.77 9.74 23.86
N ALA A 209 13.06 9.48 23.70
CA ALA A 209 13.57 8.77 22.54
C ALA A 209 12.90 7.40 22.47
N LEU A 210 12.20 7.15 21.36
CA LEU A 210 11.40 5.96 21.16
C LEU A 210 11.93 5.24 19.92
N LEU A 211 12.40 4.01 20.13
CA LEU A 211 12.87 3.12 19.07
C LEU A 211 11.71 2.47 18.30
N SER A 212 10.56 2.38 18.95
CA SER A 212 9.33 1.80 18.42
C SER A 212 8.24 2.86 18.33
N ILE A 213 7.38 2.73 17.31
CA ILE A 213 6.13 3.50 17.25
C ILE A 213 5.17 3.02 18.35
N ASN A 214 5.26 1.77 18.81
CA ASN A 214 4.34 1.23 19.82
C ASN A 214 4.78 1.66 21.22
N ILE A 215 4.21 2.75 21.72
CA ILE A 215 4.53 3.35 23.02
C ILE A 215 3.30 3.33 23.93
N PRO A 216 3.46 3.32 25.26
CA PRO A 216 2.34 3.34 26.20
C PRO A 216 1.26 4.37 25.86
N GLU A 217 1.69 5.56 25.45
CA GLU A 217 0.85 6.72 25.15
C GLU A 217 -0.01 6.54 23.88
N ASN A 218 0.45 5.78 22.88
CA ASN A 218 -0.31 5.54 21.64
C ASN A 218 -0.79 4.10 21.45
N GLN A 219 -0.72 3.25 22.48
CA GLN A 219 -1.08 1.83 22.35
C GLN A 219 -2.50 1.62 21.79
N ILE A 220 -3.44 2.51 22.14
CA ILE A 220 -4.81 2.44 21.64
C ILE A 220 -4.83 2.71 20.13
N GLY A 221 -4.15 3.76 19.67
CA GLY A 221 -4.02 4.10 18.26
C GLY A 221 -3.31 3.01 17.47
N PHE A 222 -2.18 2.51 17.99
CA PHE A 222 -1.43 1.41 17.39
C PHE A 222 -2.28 0.14 17.25
N LYS A 223 -2.97 -0.29 18.31
CA LYS A 223 -3.89 -1.44 18.27
C LYS A 223 -5.00 -1.24 17.24
N ARG A 224 -5.52 -0.02 17.10
CA ARG A 224 -6.57 0.31 16.12
C ARG A 224 -6.04 0.16 14.69
N ILE A 225 -4.84 0.66 14.41
CA ILE A 225 -4.18 0.53 13.10
C ILE A 225 -3.89 -0.94 12.77
N VAL A 226 -3.34 -1.71 13.71
CA VAL A 226 -3.08 -3.15 13.52
C VAL A 226 -4.38 -3.90 13.24
N LYS A 227 -5.45 -3.64 14.01
CA LYS A 227 -6.76 -4.27 13.80
C LYS A 227 -7.36 -3.90 12.44
N MET A 228 -7.29 -2.63 12.05
CA MET A 228 -7.80 -2.14 10.78
C MET A 228 -7.03 -2.75 9.60
N SER A 229 -5.69 -2.81 9.69
CA SER A 229 -4.84 -3.45 8.70
C SER A 229 -5.11 -4.95 8.60
N GLY A 230 -5.26 -5.65 9.74
CA GLY A 230 -5.65 -7.07 9.73
C GLY A 230 -7.02 -7.29 9.07
N GLY A 231 -8.00 -6.43 9.39
CA GLY A 231 -9.33 -6.46 8.78
C GLY A 231 -9.30 -6.20 7.28
N SER A 232 -8.55 -5.20 6.81
CA SER A 232 -8.44 -4.88 5.37
C SER A 232 -7.76 -6.01 4.59
N ASN A 233 -6.73 -6.65 5.16
CA ASN A 233 -6.09 -7.82 4.58
C ASN A 233 -7.06 -9.01 4.48
N PHE A 234 -7.85 -9.26 5.53
CA PHE A 234 -8.88 -10.32 5.51
C PHE A 234 -9.94 -10.06 4.43
N ILE A 235 -10.44 -8.81 4.32
CA ILE A 235 -11.39 -8.45 3.26
C ILE A 235 -10.76 -8.61 1.88
N SER A 236 -9.48 -8.23 1.70
CA SER A 236 -8.76 -8.44 0.43
C SER A 236 -8.72 -9.92 0.05
N LEU A 237 -8.42 -10.81 1.01
CA LEU A 237 -8.40 -12.26 0.77
C LEU A 237 -9.79 -12.79 0.38
N LEU A 238 -10.84 -12.34 1.06
CA LEU A 238 -12.22 -12.72 0.71
C LEU A 238 -12.60 -12.25 -0.69
N LEU A 239 -12.29 -10.99 -1.04
CA LEU A 239 -12.54 -10.45 -2.38
C LEU A 239 -11.75 -11.22 -3.44
N LEU A 240 -10.49 -11.59 -3.17
CA LEU A 240 -9.68 -12.40 -4.08
C LEU A 240 -10.33 -13.78 -4.32
N CYS A 241 -10.85 -14.43 -3.28
CA CYS A 241 -11.57 -15.70 -3.40
C CYS A 241 -12.86 -15.55 -4.23
N VAL A 242 -13.63 -14.49 -3.99
CA VAL A 242 -14.86 -14.18 -4.75
C VAL A 242 -14.54 -13.87 -6.21
N ASP A 243 -13.51 -13.06 -6.47
CA ASP A 243 -13.03 -12.73 -7.81
C ASP A 243 -12.60 -13.98 -8.56
N PHE A 244 -11.85 -14.87 -7.91
CA PHE A 244 -11.44 -16.14 -8.49
C PHE A 244 -12.67 -17.03 -8.81
N TYR A 245 -13.60 -17.16 -7.87
CA TYR A 245 -14.82 -17.94 -8.07
C TYR A 245 -15.64 -17.42 -9.26
N ILE A 246 -15.90 -16.11 -9.32
CA ILE A 246 -16.73 -15.50 -10.37
C ILE A 246 -16.05 -15.59 -11.74
N ASN A 247 -14.74 -15.34 -11.82
CA ASN A 247 -14.05 -15.30 -13.11
C ASN A 247 -13.73 -16.70 -13.67
N PHE A 248 -13.49 -17.69 -12.82
CA PHE A 248 -12.98 -19.02 -13.24
C PHE A 248 -13.94 -20.19 -13.00
N LEU A 249 -14.66 -20.22 -11.87
CA LEU A 249 -15.44 -21.40 -11.48
C LEU A 249 -16.92 -21.30 -11.86
N ARG A 250 -17.47 -20.08 -11.88
CA ARG A 250 -18.88 -19.85 -12.20
C ARG A 250 -19.21 -20.29 -13.63
N LYS A 251 -20.10 -21.28 -13.76
CA LYS A 251 -20.71 -21.67 -15.05
C LYS A 251 -21.42 -20.47 -15.67
N ARG A 252 -21.12 -20.18 -16.94
CA ARG A 252 -21.59 -18.98 -17.63
C ARG A 252 -22.89 -19.25 -18.38
N LYS A 253 -23.70 -18.21 -18.59
CA LYS A 253 -24.86 -18.27 -19.47
C LYS A 253 -24.40 -18.60 -20.89
N ILE A 254 -25.17 -19.46 -21.56
CA ILE A 254 -24.96 -19.82 -22.96
C ILE A 254 -25.36 -18.59 -23.78
N ASN A 255 -24.39 -17.98 -24.48
CA ASN A 255 -24.54 -16.82 -25.39
C ASN A 255 -24.57 -15.41 -24.76
N PRO A 256 -23.49 -14.95 -24.09
CA PRO A 256 -23.32 -13.52 -23.81
C PRO A 256 -23.14 -12.70 -25.11
N SER A 257 -23.48 -11.41 -25.08
CA SER A 257 -23.14 -10.51 -26.19
C SER A 257 -21.61 -10.42 -26.37
N LEU A 258 -21.16 -10.14 -27.60
CA LEU A 258 -19.73 -10.10 -27.95
C LEU A 258 -18.93 -9.17 -27.03
N GLY A 259 -19.45 -7.97 -26.76
CA GLY A 259 -18.82 -7.02 -25.83
C GLY A 259 -18.71 -7.56 -24.40
N VAL A 260 -19.74 -8.23 -23.89
CA VAL A 260 -19.69 -8.87 -22.56
C VAL A 260 -18.67 -10.01 -22.54
N ALA A 261 -18.63 -10.85 -23.58
CA ALA A 261 -17.65 -11.92 -23.68
C ALA A 261 -16.21 -11.38 -23.68
N TYR A 262 -15.96 -10.32 -24.44
CA TYR A 262 -14.67 -9.63 -24.51
C TYR A 262 -14.25 -9.07 -23.14
N GLN A 263 -15.11 -8.30 -22.48
CA GLN A 263 -14.86 -7.74 -21.14
C GLN A 263 -14.53 -8.84 -20.11
N MET A 264 -15.27 -9.97 -20.13
CA MET A 264 -14.99 -11.08 -19.23
C MET A 264 -13.64 -11.76 -19.49
N ILE A 265 -13.21 -11.85 -20.75
CA ILE A 265 -11.89 -12.41 -21.11
C ILE A 265 -10.79 -11.46 -20.62
N GLU A 266 -10.96 -10.15 -20.81
CA GLU A 266 -10.01 -9.15 -20.33
C GLU A 266 -9.90 -9.13 -18.81
N ASN A 267 -11.04 -9.13 -18.11
CA ASN A 267 -11.03 -9.13 -16.65
C ASN A 267 -10.32 -10.37 -16.10
N ARG A 268 -10.56 -11.55 -16.68
CA ARG A 268 -9.86 -12.79 -16.32
C ARG A 268 -8.35 -12.65 -16.48
N ARG A 269 -7.87 -11.97 -17.52
CA ARG A 269 -6.43 -11.71 -17.74
C ARG A 269 -5.87 -10.79 -16.66
N ILE A 270 -6.54 -9.68 -16.38
CA ILE A 270 -6.14 -8.74 -15.33
C ILE A 270 -6.08 -9.43 -13.97
N VAL A 271 -7.06 -10.27 -13.65
CA VAL A 271 -7.08 -11.06 -12.41
C VAL A 271 -5.85 -11.97 -12.34
N LEU A 272 -5.48 -12.70 -13.40
CA LEU A 272 -4.27 -13.54 -13.39
C LEU A 272 -2.98 -12.75 -13.19
N ASP A 273 -2.89 -11.55 -13.79
CA ASP A 273 -1.68 -10.73 -13.71
C ASP A 273 -1.56 -10.05 -12.32
N LEU A 274 -2.67 -9.81 -11.62
CA LEU A 274 -2.70 -9.13 -10.31
C LEU A 274 -2.78 -10.07 -9.10
N ILE A 275 -3.32 -11.29 -9.22
CA ILE A 275 -3.37 -12.29 -8.13
C ILE A 275 -2.02 -12.44 -7.41
N PRO A 276 -0.87 -12.66 -8.09
CA PRO A 276 0.38 -12.87 -7.37
C PRO A 276 0.85 -11.62 -6.61
N ILE A 277 0.54 -10.43 -7.13
CA ILE A 277 0.86 -9.15 -6.49
C ILE A 277 0.04 -9.00 -5.21
N GLU A 278 -1.28 -9.20 -5.31
CA GLU A 278 -2.19 -9.07 -4.18
C GLU A 278 -1.94 -10.12 -3.10
N LEU A 279 -1.77 -11.38 -3.50
CA LEU A 279 -1.51 -12.47 -2.57
C LEU A 279 -0.22 -12.23 -1.78
N VAL A 280 0.87 -11.86 -2.44
CA VAL A 280 2.15 -11.63 -1.74
C VAL A 280 2.05 -10.44 -0.79
N GLN A 281 1.45 -9.33 -1.20
CA GLN A 281 1.28 -8.18 -0.32
C GLN A 281 0.44 -8.53 0.91
N THR A 282 -0.70 -9.19 0.70
CA THR A 282 -1.59 -9.60 1.79
C THR A 282 -0.91 -10.60 2.73
N MET A 283 -0.16 -11.57 2.19
CA MET A 283 0.57 -12.54 3.01
C MET A 283 1.71 -11.89 3.82
N LEU A 284 2.48 -10.96 3.24
CA LEU A 284 3.52 -10.24 3.98
C LEU A 284 2.95 -9.39 5.11
N ASN A 285 1.82 -8.71 4.86
CA ASN A 285 1.14 -7.90 5.87
C ASN A 285 0.52 -8.76 6.98
N LEU A 286 -0.15 -9.87 6.62
CA LEU A 286 -0.69 -10.83 7.60
C LEU A 286 0.43 -11.46 8.42
N PHE A 287 1.53 -11.88 7.79
CA PHE A 287 2.71 -12.42 8.48
C PHE A 287 3.26 -11.41 9.48
N THR A 288 3.49 -10.17 9.06
CA THR A 288 3.98 -9.10 9.94
C THR A 288 3.03 -8.89 11.14
N GLY A 289 1.73 -8.77 10.88
CA GLY A 289 0.72 -8.57 11.92
C GLY A 289 0.66 -9.74 12.92
N MET A 290 0.66 -10.98 12.41
CA MET A 290 0.62 -12.18 13.25
C MET A 290 1.91 -12.35 14.06
N ALA A 291 3.08 -12.15 13.45
CA ALA A 291 4.36 -12.25 14.14
C ALA A 291 4.46 -11.24 15.28
N LEU A 292 4.02 -10.00 15.08
CA LEU A 292 3.99 -8.98 16.13
C LEU A 292 3.01 -9.33 17.27
N LEU A 293 1.85 -9.91 16.94
CA LEU A 293 0.88 -10.37 17.95
C LEU A 293 1.41 -11.55 18.76
N ILE A 294 2.04 -12.52 18.11
CA ILE A 294 2.62 -13.71 18.75
C ILE A 294 3.80 -13.29 19.63
N HIS A 295 4.70 -12.46 19.13
CA HIS A 295 5.85 -11.97 19.89
C HIS A 295 5.43 -11.34 21.22
N ARG A 296 4.39 -10.48 21.19
CA ARG A 296 3.83 -9.86 22.40
C ARG A 296 3.30 -10.86 23.43
N LYS A 297 2.81 -12.02 23.00
CA LYS A 297 2.26 -13.05 23.90
C LYS A 297 3.32 -14.02 24.41
N VAL A 298 4.31 -14.34 23.58
CA VAL A 298 5.32 -15.37 23.88
C VAL A 298 6.46 -14.82 24.73
N VAL A 299 6.89 -13.58 24.47
CA VAL A 299 8.04 -12.98 25.16
C VAL A 299 7.52 -12.02 26.23
N THR A 300 7.57 -12.45 27.50
CA THR A 300 7.00 -11.70 28.64
C THR A 300 7.83 -10.48 29.05
N ASN A 301 9.14 -10.47 28.77
CA ASN A 301 10.04 -9.33 29.07
C ASN A 301 11.17 -9.25 28.02
N PRO A 302 10.89 -8.86 26.76
CA PRO A 302 11.95 -8.72 25.76
C PRO A 302 12.91 -7.60 26.18
N THR A 303 14.22 -7.82 26.01
CA THR A 303 15.17 -6.70 26.06
C THR A 303 14.82 -5.69 24.96
N PRO A 304 15.08 -4.38 25.15
CA PRO A 304 14.79 -3.37 24.13
C PRO A 304 15.44 -3.70 22.78
N VAL A 305 16.67 -4.22 22.79
CA VAL A 305 17.39 -4.68 21.60
C VAL A 305 16.70 -5.87 20.95
N GLY A 306 16.35 -6.89 21.73
CA GLY A 306 15.65 -8.07 21.21
C GLY A 306 14.29 -7.71 20.61
N GLN A 307 13.56 -6.79 21.24
CA GLN A 307 12.30 -6.27 20.71
C GLN A 307 12.49 -5.56 19.37
N GLN A 308 13.52 -4.73 19.24
CA GLN A 308 13.82 -4.01 18.01
C GLN A 308 14.26 -4.97 16.90
N LEU A 309 15.16 -5.91 17.20
CA LEU A 309 15.61 -6.95 16.27
C LEU A 309 14.43 -7.76 15.72
N ILE A 310 13.51 -8.18 16.59
CA ILE A 310 12.33 -8.94 16.16
C ILE A 310 11.41 -8.06 15.31
N HIS A 311 11.13 -6.83 15.75
CA HIS A 311 10.29 -5.90 14.99
C HIS A 311 10.86 -5.64 13.58
N GLU A 312 12.17 -5.43 13.49
CA GLU A 312 12.81 -5.28 12.19
C GLU A 312 12.80 -6.59 11.40
N SER A 313 13.04 -7.74 12.01
CA SER A 313 13.07 -9.03 11.28
C SER A 313 11.72 -9.40 10.68
N VAL A 314 10.62 -9.04 11.34
CA VAL A 314 9.26 -9.44 10.89
C VAL A 314 8.59 -8.44 9.95
N THR A 315 9.09 -7.21 9.86
CA THR A 315 8.52 -6.14 9.03
C THR A 315 8.94 -6.26 7.56
N LEU A 316 8.63 -7.40 6.95
CA LEU A 316 9.01 -7.74 5.57
C LEU A 316 8.25 -6.93 4.51
N GLY A 317 7.13 -6.27 4.88
CA GLY A 317 6.34 -5.44 3.98
C GLY A 317 7.16 -4.31 3.33
N VAL A 318 8.21 -3.80 3.98
CA VAL A 318 9.09 -2.76 3.42
C VAL A 318 9.90 -3.25 2.21
N CYS A 319 10.10 -4.56 2.08
CA CYS A 319 10.81 -5.18 0.95
C CYS A 319 9.90 -5.48 -0.25
N PHE A 320 8.58 -5.27 -0.10
CA PHE A 320 7.62 -5.55 -1.16
C PHE A 320 7.87 -4.78 -2.48
N PRO A 321 8.34 -3.52 -2.50
CA PRO A 321 8.66 -2.83 -3.76
C PRO A 321 9.65 -3.60 -4.63
N LEU A 322 10.63 -4.28 -4.04
CA LEU A 322 11.57 -5.12 -4.78
C LEU A 322 10.88 -6.36 -5.34
N ILE A 323 10.07 -7.06 -4.53
CA ILE A 323 9.32 -8.25 -4.96
C ILE A 323 8.36 -7.90 -6.10
N LEU A 324 7.66 -6.77 -5.99
CA LEU A 324 6.75 -6.24 -6.99
C LEU A 324 7.42 -6.08 -8.35
N THR A 325 8.72 -5.74 -8.39
CA THR A 325 9.44 -5.58 -9.66
C THR A 325 9.54 -6.88 -10.47
N PHE A 326 9.60 -8.04 -9.79
CA PHE A 326 9.63 -9.34 -10.47
C PHE A 326 8.28 -9.65 -11.11
N PHE A 327 7.18 -9.36 -10.39
CA PHE A 327 5.84 -9.58 -10.92
C PHE A 327 5.51 -8.66 -12.08
N ILE A 328 5.85 -7.36 -12.00
CA ILE A 328 5.61 -6.42 -13.11
C ILE A 328 6.39 -6.84 -14.35
N LYS A 329 7.67 -7.22 -14.21
CA LYS A 329 8.48 -7.70 -15.33
C LYS A 329 7.84 -8.93 -15.97
N ARG A 330 7.48 -9.93 -15.17
CA ARG A 330 6.84 -11.17 -15.64
C ARG A 330 5.52 -10.89 -16.36
N SER A 331 4.66 -10.04 -15.79
CA SER A 331 3.37 -9.67 -16.39
C SER A 331 3.55 -8.89 -17.69
N ALA A 332 4.54 -7.98 -17.75
CA ALA A 332 4.85 -7.22 -18.96
C ALA A 332 5.39 -8.12 -20.09
N GLU A 333 6.35 -9.01 -19.80
CA GLU A 333 6.90 -9.96 -20.77
C GLU A 333 5.82 -10.92 -21.28
N ARG A 334 4.97 -11.43 -20.38
CA ARG A 334 3.83 -12.26 -20.76
C ARG A 334 2.84 -11.50 -21.65
N SER A 335 2.66 -10.20 -21.45
CA SER A 335 1.79 -9.36 -22.29
C SER A 335 2.41 -9.08 -23.67
N LEU A 336 3.74 -8.90 -23.75
CA LEU A 336 4.46 -8.64 -25.00
C LEU A 336 4.52 -9.88 -25.89
N ASN A 337 4.73 -11.06 -25.30
CA ASN A 337 4.85 -12.33 -26.01
C ASN A 337 3.48 -12.95 -26.35
N ARG A 338 2.37 -12.22 -26.19
CA ARG A 338 1.06 -12.77 -26.57
C ARG A 338 1.02 -12.89 -28.10
N PRO A 339 0.62 -14.05 -28.65
CA PRO A 339 0.29 -14.12 -30.06
C PRO A 339 -0.76 -13.05 -30.33
N ARG A 340 -0.56 -12.26 -31.40
CA ARG A 340 -1.60 -11.36 -31.88
C ARG A 340 -2.87 -12.20 -32.04
N PRO A 341 -4.06 -11.68 -31.67
CA PRO A 341 -5.29 -12.38 -31.99
C PRO A 341 -5.20 -12.77 -33.46
N ILE A 342 -5.22 -14.09 -33.73
CA ILE A 342 -5.30 -14.58 -35.09
C ILE A 342 -6.65 -14.05 -35.55
N ASP A 343 -6.63 -13.14 -36.53
CA ASP A 343 -7.86 -12.60 -37.10
C ASP A 343 -8.71 -13.83 -37.44
N PRO A 344 -9.92 -13.96 -36.86
CA PRO A 344 -10.75 -15.12 -37.14
C PRO A 344 -10.91 -15.17 -38.66
N VAL A 345 -10.60 -16.32 -39.26
CA VAL A 345 -10.77 -16.57 -40.71
C VAL A 345 -12.22 -16.26 -41.15
N ILE A 346 -13.15 -16.28 -40.19
CA ILE A 346 -14.51 -15.79 -40.33
C ILE A 346 -14.50 -14.28 -40.10
N ASP A 347 -14.64 -13.50 -41.18
CA ASP A 347 -14.88 -12.06 -41.10
C ASP A 347 -16.18 -11.81 -40.31
N HIS A 348 -16.04 -11.53 -39.03
CA HIS A 348 -17.15 -11.22 -38.13
C HIS A 348 -17.91 -9.98 -38.59
N PHE A 349 -17.26 -9.04 -39.31
CA PHE A 349 -17.95 -7.91 -39.91
C PHE A 349 -18.81 -8.35 -41.09
N GLU A 350 -18.35 -9.32 -41.89
CA GLU A 350 -19.17 -9.89 -42.96
C GLU A 350 -20.36 -10.68 -42.42
N THR A 351 -20.17 -11.37 -41.29
CA THR A 351 -21.24 -12.11 -40.61
C THR A 351 -22.28 -11.15 -40.00
N LEU A 352 -21.82 -10.05 -39.39
CA LEU A 352 -22.67 -8.97 -38.88
C LEU A 352 -23.41 -8.25 -40.02
N ARG A 353 -22.72 -7.96 -41.14
CA ARG A 353 -23.32 -7.34 -42.33
C ARG A 353 -24.42 -8.22 -42.91
N LYS A 354 -24.17 -9.53 -43.09
CA LYS A 354 -25.18 -10.52 -43.51
C LYS A 354 -26.37 -10.65 -42.56
N SER A 355 -26.18 -10.38 -41.28
CA SER A 355 -27.28 -10.39 -40.30
C SER A 355 -28.11 -9.11 -40.29
N TRP A 356 -27.56 -8.01 -40.80
CA TRP A 356 -28.24 -6.71 -40.90
C TRP A 356 -28.98 -6.55 -42.23
N ASP A 357 -28.53 -7.26 -43.27
CA ASP A 357 -29.19 -7.34 -44.59
C ASP A 357 -30.39 -8.33 -44.61
N ARG A 358 -30.74 -8.94 -43.47
CA ARG A 358 -31.98 -9.69 -43.25
C ARG A 358 -32.91 -8.90 -42.35
#